data_AF-A0ABD6IQS4-F1
#
_entry.id   AF-A0ABD6IQS4-F1
#
_cell.length_a   1.000
_cell.length_b   1.000
_cell.length_c   1.000
_cell.angle_alpha   90.00
_cell.angle_beta   90.00
_cell.angle_gamma   90.00
#
_symmetry.space_group_name_H-M   'P 1'
#
loop_
_entity.id
_entity.type
_entity.pdbx_description
1 polymer ?
#
loop_
_entity_poly.entity_id
_entity_poly.type
_entity_poly.pdbx_seq_one_letter_code
_entity_poly.pdbx_strand_id
1 'polypeptide(L)'
;TPPGAGDIEAPPSSTLRLRPGAAARQRAEAVPPLPRLVVVVDDLDALVSPALGAPGRPAAGSVTRALEAVAREGERLGVHLVAAAGTDGRTADSEPARRATLRIRLAAPQQGPDEPAPGRGELVHLDAPSVAFQAGRVTGRIPRTATQRPTVVPLDWHRMGDPPTRRPVRELGNGPTDLALLASAVERAARQVAATRAPSLL
;
A
#
# COMPACT_ATOMS: atom_id res chain seq x y z
N THR A 1 -1.90 62.30 45.60
CA THR A 1 -0.67 62.37 44.79
C THR A 1 0.03 61.02 44.91
N PRO A 2 0.01 60.15 43.89
CA PRO A 2 0.66 58.84 43.96
C PRO A 2 2.10 58.92 43.40
N PRO A 3 3.06 58.09 43.88
CA PRO A 3 4.34 57.92 43.22
C PRO A 3 4.39 56.64 42.34
N GLY A 4 4.74 56.85 41.07
CA GLY A 4 5.72 56.09 40.30
C GLY A 4 5.51 54.59 40.07
N ALA A 5 4.86 54.25 38.95
CA ALA A 5 5.06 52.95 38.30
C ALA A 5 6.49 52.89 37.73
N GLY A 6 7.26 51.88 38.11
CA GLY A 6 8.59 51.62 37.54
C GLY A 6 8.45 51.08 36.12
N ASP A 7 8.91 51.85 35.15
CA ASP A 7 9.13 51.40 33.78
C ASP A 7 10.29 50.40 33.77
N ILE A 8 10.00 49.16 33.39
CA ILE A 8 11.01 48.14 33.11
C ILE A 8 11.33 48.26 31.62
N GLU A 9 12.47 48.86 31.30
CA GLU A 9 12.98 48.98 29.94
C GLU A 9 13.37 47.59 29.41
N ALA A 10 12.66 47.11 28.38
CA ALA A 10 12.97 45.85 27.72
C ALA A 10 14.23 45.97 26.85
N PRO A 11 15.16 45.00 26.88
CA PRO A 11 16.37 45.07 26.08
C PRO A 11 16.08 45.00 24.57
N PRO A 12 16.89 45.65 23.71
CA PRO A 12 16.64 45.68 22.28
C PRO A 12 16.82 44.28 21.67
N SER A 13 15.72 43.70 21.19
CA SER A 13 15.74 42.46 20.41
C SER A 13 16.35 42.73 19.03
N SER A 14 17.63 42.43 18.86
CA SER A 14 18.24 42.40 17.53
C SER A 14 17.76 41.16 16.77
N THR A 15 16.99 41.37 15.70
CA THR A 15 16.61 40.29 14.80
C THR A 15 17.79 40.01 13.86
N LEU A 16 18.46 38.89 14.10
CA LEU A 16 19.58 38.43 13.30
C LEU A 16 19.06 37.99 11.92
N ARG A 17 19.13 38.87 10.91
CA ARG A 17 18.74 38.54 9.53
C ARG A 17 19.81 37.66 8.88
N LEU A 18 19.64 36.34 9.02
CA LEU A 18 20.41 35.36 8.26
C LEU A 18 20.04 35.46 6.78
N ARG A 19 20.94 36.04 5.98
CA ARG A 19 20.86 35.94 4.51
C ARG A 19 21.44 34.57 4.12
N PRO A 20 20.70 33.70 3.40
CA PRO A 20 21.29 32.47 2.87
C PRO A 20 22.42 32.85 1.92
N GLY A 21 23.66 32.51 2.28
CA GLY A 21 24.82 32.73 1.43
C GLY A 21 24.68 31.93 0.13
N ALA A 22 25.12 32.49 -1.00
CA ALA A 22 25.06 31.85 -2.32
C ALA A 22 25.71 30.45 -2.35
N ALA A 23 26.70 30.19 -1.49
CA ALA A 23 27.32 28.88 -1.30
C ALA A 23 26.37 27.82 -0.69
N ALA A 24 25.40 28.21 0.15
CA ALA A 24 24.41 27.30 0.72
C ALA A 24 23.37 26.85 -0.33
N ARG A 25 23.12 27.68 -1.37
CA ARG A 25 22.26 27.32 -2.51
C ARG A 25 22.95 26.34 -3.47
N GLN A 26 24.28 26.37 -3.54
CA GLN A 26 25.07 25.46 -4.39
C GLN A 26 25.34 24.09 -3.74
N ARG A 27 25.13 23.96 -2.43
CA ARG A 27 25.23 22.70 -1.66
C ARG A 27 23.88 22.18 -1.18
N ALA A 28 22.81 22.40 -1.94
CA ALA A 28 21.67 21.51 -1.82
C ALA A 28 22.09 20.15 -2.39
N GLU A 29 22.86 19.38 -1.61
CA GLU A 29 22.96 17.94 -1.81
C GLU A 29 21.55 17.43 -2.02
N ALA A 30 21.34 16.66 -3.09
CA ALA A 30 20.05 16.08 -3.38
C ALA A 30 19.61 15.28 -2.15
N VAL A 31 18.65 15.81 -1.38
CA VAL A 31 18.12 15.13 -0.22
C VAL A 31 17.59 13.79 -0.71
N PRO A 32 18.09 12.65 -0.20
CA PRO A 32 17.61 11.35 -0.64
C PRO A 32 16.09 11.31 -0.45
N PRO A 33 15.35 10.75 -1.42
CA PRO A 33 13.89 10.75 -1.36
C PRO A 33 13.44 10.14 -0.04
N LEU A 34 12.49 10.77 0.62
CA LEU A 34 11.96 10.24 1.88
C LEU A 34 11.45 8.80 1.64
N PRO A 35 11.69 7.89 2.60
CA PRO A 35 11.15 6.55 2.52
C PRO A 35 9.62 6.64 2.49
N ARG A 36 8.99 5.87 1.59
CA ARG A 36 7.52 5.83 1.50
C ARG A 36 6.97 4.96 2.63
N LEU A 37 5.98 5.46 3.35
CA LEU A 37 5.25 4.70 4.37
C LEU A 37 3.92 4.22 3.79
N VAL A 38 3.62 2.92 3.91
CA VAL A 38 2.31 2.38 3.56
C VAL A 38 1.62 1.95 4.85
N VAL A 39 0.50 2.61 5.16
CA VAL A 39 -0.38 2.27 6.28
C VAL A 39 -1.46 1.34 5.75
N VAL A 40 -1.48 0.10 6.25
CA VAL A 40 -2.49 -0.89 5.90
C VAL A 40 -3.46 -1.02 7.07
N VAL A 41 -4.75 -0.81 6.79
CA VAL A 41 -5.83 -0.95 7.75
C VAL A 41 -6.76 -2.04 7.27
N ASP A 42 -6.86 -3.12 8.03
CA ASP A 42 -7.89 -4.12 7.82
C ASP A 42 -9.13 -3.77 8.64
N ASP A 43 -10.30 -4.17 8.15
CA ASP A 43 -11.60 -3.95 8.80
C ASP A 43 -11.81 -2.50 9.31
N LEU A 44 -11.71 -1.52 8.40
CA LEU A 44 -11.93 -0.10 8.72
C LEU A 44 -13.32 0.14 9.35
N ASP A 45 -14.29 -0.72 9.07
CA ASP A 45 -15.63 -0.70 9.66
C ASP A 45 -15.59 -0.81 11.19
N ALA A 46 -14.68 -1.62 11.75
CA ALA A 46 -14.50 -1.76 13.18
C ALA A 46 -13.97 -0.48 13.86
N LEU A 47 -13.29 0.39 13.11
CA LEU A 47 -12.81 1.69 13.59
C LEU A 47 -13.87 2.79 13.45
N VAL A 48 -14.61 2.80 12.35
CA VAL A 48 -15.68 3.79 12.10
C VAL A 48 -16.92 3.48 12.94
N SER A 49 -17.20 2.21 13.16
CA SER A 49 -18.40 1.69 13.83
C SER A 49 -18.08 0.63 14.89
N PRO A 50 -17.29 0.95 15.93
CA PRO A 50 -16.85 -0.04 16.89
C PRO A 50 -18.02 -0.64 17.68
N ALA A 51 -18.06 -1.97 17.77
CA ALA A 51 -19.06 -2.70 18.54
C ALA A 51 -19.03 -2.33 20.04
N LEU A 52 -20.14 -2.55 20.74
CA LEU A 52 -20.18 -2.48 22.21
C LEU A 52 -19.22 -3.53 22.79
N GLY A 53 -18.36 -3.12 23.72
CA GLY A 53 -17.37 -3.99 24.35
C GLY A 53 -16.09 -4.24 23.55
N ALA A 54 -15.94 -3.69 22.34
CA ALA A 54 -14.69 -3.84 21.58
C ALA A 54 -13.52 -3.16 22.34
N PRO A 55 -12.39 -3.87 22.56
CA PRO A 55 -11.31 -3.37 23.41
C PRO A 55 -10.67 -2.08 22.86
N GLY A 56 -10.66 -1.90 21.54
CA GLY A 56 -10.13 -0.70 20.88
C GLY A 56 -11.10 0.49 20.82
N ARG A 57 -12.35 0.33 21.26
CA ARG A 57 -13.37 1.38 21.15
C ARG A 57 -12.99 2.74 21.78
N PRO A 58 -12.33 2.80 22.96
CA PRO A 58 -11.91 4.08 23.53
C PRO A 58 -10.95 4.87 22.63
N ALA A 59 -10.15 4.17 21.82
CA ALA A 59 -9.17 4.78 20.92
C ALA A 59 -9.68 4.94 19.47
N ALA A 60 -10.81 4.33 19.10
CA ALA A 60 -11.30 4.32 17.73
C ALA A 60 -11.39 5.72 17.10
N GLY A 61 -11.89 6.71 17.84
CA GLY A 61 -12.00 8.09 17.36
C GLY A 61 -10.65 8.78 17.11
N SER A 62 -9.62 8.52 17.91
CA SER A 62 -8.28 9.10 17.67
C SER A 62 -7.60 8.43 16.47
N VAL A 63 -7.75 7.10 16.33
CA VAL A 63 -7.23 6.35 15.18
C VAL A 63 -7.91 6.82 13.90
N THR A 64 -9.25 6.93 13.87
CA THR A 64 -9.98 7.43 12.71
C THR A 64 -9.49 8.82 12.31
N ARG A 65 -9.34 9.76 13.24
CA ARG A 65 -8.79 11.10 12.93
C ARG A 65 -7.37 11.06 12.36
N ALA A 66 -6.51 10.16 12.83
CA ALA A 66 -5.18 9.98 12.26
C ALA A 66 -5.24 9.46 10.82
N LEU A 67 -6.13 8.49 10.54
CA LEU A 67 -6.35 7.97 9.18
C LEU A 67 -6.92 9.04 8.24
N GLU A 68 -7.82 9.90 8.73
CA GLU A 68 -8.35 11.04 7.97
C GLU A 68 -7.25 12.06 7.64
N ALA A 69 -6.33 12.32 8.57
CA ALA A 69 -5.17 13.18 8.31
C ALA A 69 -4.25 12.57 7.24
N VAL A 70 -3.98 11.26 7.30
CA VAL A 70 -3.22 10.55 6.26
C VAL A 70 -3.94 10.62 4.91
N ALA A 71 -5.26 10.42 4.86
CA ALA A 71 -6.02 10.52 3.62
C ALA A 71 -5.98 11.94 3.01
N ARG A 72 -5.89 12.98 3.84
CA ARG A 72 -5.85 14.38 3.38
C ARG A 72 -4.47 14.84 2.95
N GLU A 73 -3.44 14.46 3.71
CA GLU A 73 -2.10 15.06 3.62
C GLU A 73 -0.99 14.06 3.32
N GLY A 74 -1.28 12.76 3.40
CA GLY A 74 -0.29 11.69 3.32
C GLY A 74 0.55 11.72 2.04
N GLU A 75 -0.05 12.04 0.89
CA GLU A 75 0.66 12.13 -0.39
C GLU A 75 1.86 13.08 -0.32
N ARG A 76 1.67 14.27 0.27
CA ARG A 76 2.74 15.28 0.43
C ARG A 76 3.88 14.80 1.33
N LEU A 77 3.60 13.83 2.19
CA LEU A 77 4.52 13.25 3.16
C LEU A 77 5.06 11.88 2.72
N GLY A 78 4.66 11.37 1.54
CA GLY A 78 5.01 10.02 1.10
C GLY A 78 4.34 8.91 1.91
N VAL A 79 3.22 9.21 2.58
CA VAL A 79 2.41 8.26 3.34
C VAL A 79 1.19 7.84 2.52
N HIS A 80 1.05 6.55 2.25
CA HIS A 80 -0.05 5.98 1.48
C HIS A 80 -0.95 5.15 2.39
N LEU A 81 -2.26 5.30 2.25
CA LEU A 81 -3.25 4.53 3.01
C LEU A 81 -3.89 3.47 2.12
N VAL A 82 -3.87 2.22 2.58
CA VAL A 82 -4.62 1.10 2.01
C VAL A 82 -5.58 0.60 3.09
N ALA A 83 -6.88 0.70 2.83
CA ALA A 83 -7.91 0.27 3.78
C ALA A 83 -8.83 -0.78 3.16
N ALA A 84 -9.09 -1.84 3.92
CA ALA A 84 -10.13 -2.82 3.62
C ALA A 84 -11.38 -2.50 4.43
N ALA A 85 -12.55 -2.56 3.78
CA ALA A 85 -13.84 -2.29 4.36
C ALA A 85 -14.93 -3.02 3.58
N GLY A 86 -16.10 -3.20 4.20
CA GLY A 86 -17.35 -3.48 3.51
C GLY A 86 -17.73 -2.36 2.53
N THR A 87 -18.70 -2.66 1.66
CA THR A 87 -19.11 -1.76 0.58
C THR A 87 -20.00 -0.61 1.03
N ASP A 88 -20.58 -0.67 2.23
CA ASP A 88 -21.73 0.15 2.61
C ASP A 88 -21.65 0.67 4.07
N GLY A 89 -22.58 1.56 4.42
CA GLY A 89 -22.73 2.10 5.77
C GLY A 89 -21.79 3.28 6.06
N ARG A 90 -21.54 3.55 7.35
CA ARG A 90 -20.80 4.73 7.81
C ARG A 90 -19.39 4.86 7.24
N THR A 91 -18.78 3.75 6.84
CA THR A 91 -17.43 3.74 6.26
C THR A 91 -17.38 4.38 4.89
N ALA A 92 -18.45 4.26 4.08
CA ALA A 92 -18.56 4.93 2.78
C ALA A 92 -18.52 6.47 2.92
N ASP A 93 -19.00 6.98 4.05
CA ASP A 93 -18.98 8.40 4.41
C ASP A 93 -17.70 8.82 5.16
N SER A 94 -16.68 7.97 5.25
CA SER A 94 -15.41 8.33 5.87
C SER A 94 -14.49 9.10 4.91
N GLU A 95 -13.56 9.91 5.44
CA GLU A 95 -12.58 10.62 4.59
C GLU A 95 -11.72 9.67 3.73
N PRO A 96 -11.18 8.55 4.27
CA PRO A 96 -10.45 7.57 3.45
C PRO A 96 -11.26 7.06 2.27
N ALA A 97 -12.55 6.75 2.48
CA ALA A 97 -13.42 6.25 1.43
C ALA A 97 -13.71 7.30 0.34
N ARG A 98 -13.95 8.56 0.74
CA ARG A 98 -14.18 9.66 -0.22
C ARG A 98 -12.95 9.98 -1.07
N ARG A 99 -11.76 9.97 -0.47
CA ARG A 99 -10.50 10.34 -1.13
C ARG A 99 -9.82 9.20 -1.90
N ALA A 100 -10.30 7.96 -1.77
CA ALA A 100 -9.75 6.83 -2.51
C ALA A 100 -9.81 7.06 -4.03
N THR A 101 -8.65 7.24 -4.65
CA THR A 101 -8.48 7.38 -6.10
C THR A 101 -8.51 6.03 -6.83
N LEU A 102 -8.18 4.96 -6.10
CA LEU A 102 -8.21 3.58 -6.53
C LEU A 102 -9.05 2.76 -5.57
N ARG A 103 -10.01 2.01 -6.10
CA ARG A 103 -10.86 1.09 -5.34
C ARG A 103 -10.72 -0.33 -5.88
N ILE A 104 -10.56 -1.29 -4.98
CA ILE A 104 -10.56 -2.71 -5.29
C ILE A 104 -11.89 -3.28 -4.78
N ARG A 105 -12.73 -3.77 -5.69
CA ARG A 105 -13.99 -4.45 -5.34
C ARG A 105 -13.80 -5.95 -5.54
N LEU A 106 -13.75 -6.70 -4.46
CA LEU A 106 -13.71 -8.15 -4.52
C LEU A 106 -15.12 -8.71 -4.72
N ALA A 107 -15.25 -9.69 -5.60
CA ALA A 107 -16.49 -10.45 -5.72
C ALA A 107 -16.72 -11.23 -4.42
N ALA A 108 -17.96 -11.25 -3.95
CA ALA A 108 -18.33 -12.10 -2.82
C ALA A 108 -18.03 -13.57 -3.21
N PRO A 109 -17.29 -14.33 -2.39
CA PRO A 109 -17.06 -15.73 -2.67
C PRO A 109 -18.38 -16.49 -2.56
N GLN A 110 -18.79 -17.14 -3.65
CA GLN A 110 -19.98 -17.98 -3.72
C GLN A 110 -19.53 -19.46 -3.86
N GLN A 111 -20.38 -20.40 -3.45
CA GLN A 111 -20.09 -21.84 -3.47
C GLN A 111 -20.73 -22.49 -4.71
N GLY A 112 -19.94 -22.75 -5.76
CA GLY A 112 -20.43 -23.41 -6.97
C GLY A 112 -19.37 -23.59 -8.07
N PRO A 113 -19.61 -24.49 -9.05
CA PRO A 113 -18.63 -24.84 -10.10
C PRO A 113 -18.39 -23.74 -11.15
N ASP A 114 -19.38 -22.88 -11.41
CA ASP A 114 -19.31 -21.77 -12.40
C ASP A 114 -19.08 -20.39 -11.75
N GLU A 115 -18.75 -20.37 -10.46
CA GLU A 115 -18.82 -19.19 -9.62
C GLU A 115 -17.46 -18.49 -9.43
N PRO A 116 -17.43 -17.19 -9.08
CA PRO A 116 -16.18 -16.47 -8.95
C PRO A 116 -15.30 -17.08 -7.86
N ALA A 117 -14.17 -17.64 -8.28
CA ALA A 117 -13.13 -18.11 -7.36
C ALA A 117 -12.67 -16.96 -6.45
N PRO A 118 -12.30 -17.24 -5.18
CA PRO A 118 -11.74 -16.23 -4.28
C PRO A 118 -10.65 -15.41 -4.95
N GLY A 119 -10.69 -14.09 -4.75
CA GLY A 119 -9.75 -13.16 -5.36
C GLY A 119 -10.16 -12.60 -6.72
N ARG A 120 -11.28 -13.05 -7.32
CA ARG A 120 -11.86 -12.32 -8.46
C ARG A 120 -12.38 -10.97 -7.99
N GLY A 121 -12.18 -9.94 -8.80
CA GLY A 121 -12.67 -8.61 -8.49
C GLY A 121 -12.49 -7.63 -9.63
N GLU A 122 -12.73 -6.36 -9.33
CA GLU A 122 -12.58 -5.25 -10.25
C GLU A 122 -11.74 -4.13 -9.62
N LEU A 123 -10.86 -3.57 -10.43
CA LEU A 123 -10.08 -2.39 -10.13
C LEU A 123 -10.81 -1.16 -10.71
N VAL A 124 -11.23 -0.25 -9.84
CA VAL A 124 -11.97 0.95 -10.21
C VAL A 124 -11.10 2.17 -9.93
N HIS A 125 -10.75 2.91 -10.99
CA HIS A 125 -10.19 4.25 -10.87
C HIS A 125 -11.30 5.28 -11.07
N LEU A 126 -11.13 6.48 -10.52
CA LEU A 126 -12.12 7.55 -10.68
C LEU A 126 -12.35 7.93 -12.16
N ASP A 127 -11.29 7.91 -12.98
CA ASP A 127 -11.31 8.44 -14.34
C ASP A 127 -11.02 7.38 -15.43
N ALA A 128 -11.13 6.09 -15.11
CA ALA A 128 -10.87 5.02 -16.06
C ALA A 128 -11.92 3.90 -15.98
N PRO A 129 -12.14 3.14 -17.08
CA PRO A 129 -12.97 1.95 -17.05
C PRO A 129 -12.51 0.98 -15.96
N SER A 130 -13.47 0.25 -15.37
CA SER A 130 -13.12 -0.80 -14.43
C SER A 130 -12.35 -1.92 -15.13
N VAL A 131 -11.36 -2.49 -14.44
CA VAL A 131 -10.55 -3.59 -14.95
C VAL A 131 -10.80 -4.82 -14.10
N ALA A 132 -11.39 -5.85 -14.70
CA ALA A 132 -11.55 -7.15 -14.04
C ALA A 132 -10.18 -7.78 -13.80
N PHE A 133 -10.00 -8.40 -12.63
CA PHE A 133 -8.77 -9.09 -12.28
C PHE A 133 -9.04 -10.36 -11.44
N GLN A 134 -8.01 -11.20 -11.37
CA GLN A 134 -7.94 -12.34 -10.45
C GLN A 134 -6.70 -12.14 -9.57
N ALA A 135 -6.89 -11.99 -8.27
CA ALA A 135 -5.81 -11.86 -7.31
C ALA A 135 -4.95 -13.13 -7.30
N GLY A 136 -3.63 -12.93 -7.25
CA GLY A 136 -2.69 -14.01 -6.93
C GLY A 136 -2.80 -14.39 -5.47
N ARG A 137 -2.76 -15.69 -5.17
CA ARG A 137 -2.71 -16.20 -3.80
C ARG A 137 -1.26 -16.45 -3.39
N VAL A 138 -0.83 -15.78 -2.33
CA VAL A 138 0.49 -16.01 -1.70
C VAL A 138 0.24 -16.59 -0.32
N THR A 139 0.85 -17.74 -0.03
CA THR A 139 0.57 -18.53 1.17
C THR A 139 1.78 -18.70 2.09
N GLY A 140 2.96 -18.29 1.64
CA GLY A 140 4.23 -18.60 2.31
C GLY A 140 4.60 -20.07 2.23
N ARG A 141 3.90 -20.89 1.44
CA ARG A 141 4.18 -22.33 1.31
C ARG A 141 5.12 -22.57 0.14
N ILE A 142 5.89 -23.65 0.23
CA ILE A 142 6.62 -24.19 -0.92
C ILE A 142 5.56 -24.65 -1.93
N PRO A 143 5.54 -24.10 -3.15
CA PRO A 143 4.56 -24.52 -4.14
C PRO A 143 4.75 -26.00 -4.44
N ARG A 144 3.77 -26.84 -4.09
CA ARG A 144 3.82 -28.29 -4.37
C ARG A 144 3.75 -28.61 -5.88
N THR A 145 3.51 -27.59 -6.71
CA THR A 145 3.34 -27.71 -8.18
C THR A 145 4.19 -26.73 -9.00
N ALA A 146 4.88 -25.76 -8.37
CA ALA A 146 5.59 -24.70 -9.11
C ALA A 146 7.11 -24.76 -8.95
N THR A 147 7.69 -25.97 -9.09
CA THR A 147 9.16 -26.14 -9.21
C THR A 147 9.65 -26.12 -10.65
N GLN A 148 8.77 -26.03 -11.66
CA GLN A 148 9.22 -25.96 -13.04
C GLN A 148 9.49 -24.51 -13.46
N ARG A 149 10.73 -24.24 -13.88
CA ARG A 149 11.01 -23.05 -14.71
C ARG A 149 10.06 -23.06 -15.91
N PRO A 150 9.48 -21.91 -16.31
CA PRO A 150 8.76 -21.82 -17.57
C PRO A 150 9.64 -22.37 -18.70
N THR A 151 9.13 -23.32 -19.46
CA THR A 151 9.80 -23.90 -20.63
C THR A 151 8.95 -23.60 -21.85
N VAL A 152 9.59 -23.12 -22.91
CA VAL A 152 8.97 -22.98 -24.22
C VAL A 152 9.27 -24.26 -24.98
N VAL A 153 8.21 -24.97 -25.38
CA VAL A 153 8.34 -26.17 -26.21
C VAL A 153 7.73 -25.83 -27.58
N PRO A 154 8.46 -26.03 -28.70
CA PRO A 154 7.89 -25.86 -30.03
C PRO A 154 6.75 -26.86 -30.21
N LEU A 155 5.57 -26.35 -30.58
CA LEU A 155 4.40 -27.17 -30.92
C LEU A 155 4.39 -27.41 -32.42
N ASP A 156 4.26 -28.69 -32.81
CA ASP A 156 3.98 -29.08 -34.19
C ASP A 156 2.53 -28.70 -34.53
N TRP A 157 2.35 -27.99 -35.65
CA TRP A 157 1.06 -27.52 -36.11
C TRP A 157 0.05 -28.65 -36.31
N HIS A 158 0.51 -29.85 -36.68
CA HIS A 158 -0.35 -31.02 -36.85
C HIS A 158 -0.88 -31.61 -35.54
N ARG A 159 -0.32 -31.20 -34.39
CA ARG A 159 -0.72 -31.66 -33.05
C ARG A 159 -1.40 -30.57 -32.21
N MET A 160 -1.78 -29.45 -32.85
CA MET A 160 -2.43 -28.36 -32.15
C MET A 160 -3.82 -28.80 -31.68
N GLY A 161 -4.01 -28.89 -30.36
CA GLY A 161 -5.25 -29.37 -29.73
C GLY A 161 -5.05 -30.54 -28.78
N ASP A 162 -3.94 -31.28 -28.91
CA ASP A 162 -3.59 -32.33 -27.96
C ASP A 162 -3.15 -31.73 -26.62
N PRO A 163 -3.57 -32.30 -25.48
CA PRO A 163 -3.08 -31.85 -24.18
C PRO A 163 -1.56 -32.04 -24.10
N PRO A 164 -0.80 -31.04 -23.60
CA PRO A 164 0.65 -31.14 -23.51
C PRO A 164 1.05 -32.34 -22.65
N THR A 165 2.09 -33.07 -23.07
CA THR A 165 2.59 -34.23 -22.33
C THR A 165 2.95 -33.81 -20.91
N ARG A 166 2.15 -34.27 -19.93
CA ARG A 166 2.36 -33.91 -18.51
C ARG A 166 3.66 -34.54 -18.02
N ARG A 167 4.65 -33.71 -17.72
CA ARG A 167 5.86 -34.17 -17.04
C ARG A 167 5.49 -34.56 -15.60
N PRO A 168 5.87 -35.75 -15.10
CA PRO A 168 5.71 -36.08 -13.69
C PRO A 168 6.55 -35.11 -12.85
N VAL A 169 5.90 -34.40 -11.92
CA VAL A 169 6.56 -33.43 -11.03
C VAL A 169 7.19 -34.21 -9.88
N ARG A 170 8.52 -34.15 -9.75
CA ARG A 170 9.24 -34.70 -8.60
C ARG A 170 9.12 -33.71 -7.44
N GLU A 171 8.56 -34.14 -6.32
CA GLU A 171 8.45 -33.35 -5.10
C GLU A 171 9.85 -32.96 -4.61
N LEU A 172 10.21 -31.68 -4.75
CA LEU A 172 11.43 -31.14 -4.15
C LEU A 172 11.03 -30.54 -2.80
N GLY A 173 11.33 -31.25 -1.71
CA GLY A 173 11.01 -30.82 -0.35
C GLY A 173 11.73 -29.57 0.16
N ASN A 174 12.51 -28.87 -0.69
CA ASN A 174 13.39 -27.77 -0.29
C ASN A 174 13.36 -26.55 -1.26
N GLY A 175 12.25 -26.30 -1.97
CA GLY A 175 12.12 -25.14 -2.88
C GLY A 175 11.78 -23.82 -2.18
N PRO A 176 12.00 -22.65 -2.83
CA PRO A 176 11.58 -21.36 -2.27
C PRO A 176 10.05 -21.28 -2.15
N THR A 177 9.57 -20.55 -1.15
CA THR A 177 8.14 -20.29 -0.96
C THR A 177 7.59 -19.41 -2.08
N ASP A 178 6.28 -19.48 -2.34
CA ASP A 178 5.60 -18.55 -3.25
C ASP A 178 5.88 -17.07 -2.91
N LEU A 179 5.99 -16.72 -1.63
CA LEU A 179 6.38 -15.40 -1.15
C LEU A 179 7.82 -15.04 -1.56
N ALA A 180 8.78 -15.95 -1.39
CA ALA A 180 10.16 -15.72 -1.80
C ALA A 180 10.28 -15.55 -3.32
N LEU A 181 9.49 -16.31 -4.09
CA LEU A 181 9.40 -16.15 -5.54
C LEU A 181 8.83 -14.79 -5.93
N LEU A 182 7.76 -14.34 -5.27
CA LEU A 182 7.18 -13.01 -5.49
C LEU A 182 8.19 -11.90 -5.17
N ALA A 183 8.84 -11.96 -4.00
CA ALA A 183 9.84 -10.98 -3.60
C ALA A 183 10.99 -10.89 -4.62
N SER A 184 11.50 -12.03 -5.08
CA SER A 184 12.56 -12.08 -6.11
C SER A 184 12.10 -11.48 -7.44
N ALA A 185 10.85 -11.74 -7.86
CA ALA A 185 10.28 -11.19 -9.08
C ALA A 185 10.13 -9.66 -9.00
N VAL A 186 9.61 -9.15 -7.88
CA VAL A 186 9.45 -7.70 -7.64
C VAL A 186 10.80 -7.00 -7.64
N GLU A 187 11.80 -7.56 -6.95
CA GLU A 187 13.14 -6.99 -6.89
C GLU A 187 13.80 -6.95 -8.29
N ARG A 188 13.62 -8.00 -9.09
CA ARG A 188 14.10 -8.03 -10.47
C ARG A 188 13.39 -7.00 -11.35
N ALA A 189 12.07 -6.88 -11.25
CA ALA A 189 11.30 -5.90 -11.98
C ALA A 189 11.74 -4.47 -11.64
N ALA A 190 11.92 -4.17 -10.35
CA ALA A 190 12.41 -2.86 -9.90
C ALA A 190 13.78 -2.49 -10.50
N ARG A 191 14.71 -3.46 -10.57
CA ARG A 191 16.01 -3.27 -11.25
C ARG A 191 15.85 -3.00 -12.74
N GLN A 192 14.93 -3.69 -13.41
CA GLN A 192 14.73 -3.57 -14.86
C GLN A 192 14.16 -2.20 -15.27
N VAL A 193 13.30 -1.60 -14.44
CA VAL A 193 12.71 -0.27 -14.72
C VAL A 193 13.53 0.89 -14.15
N ALA A 194 14.75 0.63 -13.68
CA ALA A 194 15.59 1.62 -12.99
C ALA A 194 14.83 2.39 -11.88
N ALA A 195 13.92 1.71 -11.17
CA ALA A 195 13.15 2.36 -10.12
C ALA A 195 14.09 2.91 -9.04
N THR A 196 13.92 4.19 -8.70
CA THR A 196 14.66 4.81 -7.61
C THR A 196 14.42 4.03 -6.33
N ARG A 197 15.50 3.51 -5.72
CA ARG A 197 15.42 2.76 -4.48
C ARG A 197 14.97 3.70 -3.37
N ALA A 198 13.76 3.48 -2.84
CA ALA A 198 13.34 4.16 -1.63
C ALA A 198 14.21 3.68 -0.45
N PRO A 199 14.66 4.57 0.44
CA PRO A 199 15.38 4.18 1.63
C PRO A 199 14.50 3.27 2.52
N SER A 200 15.15 2.41 3.31
CA SER A 200 14.48 1.56 4.30
C SER A 200 13.94 2.42 5.44
N LEU A 201 12.80 2.04 6.01
CA LEU A 201 12.29 2.57 7.28
C LEU A 201 12.82 1.80 8.51
N LEU A 202 13.54 0.70 8.26
CA LEU A 202 14.13 -0.22 9.25
C LEU A 202 15.65 -0.25 9.11
#